data_AF-A0A392PXM5-F1
#
_entry.id   AF-A0A392PXM5-F1
#
_cell.length_a   1.000
_cell.length_b   1.000
_cell.length_c   1.000
_cell.angle_alpha   90.00
_cell.angle_beta   90.00
_cell.angle_gamma   90.00
#
_symmetry.space_group_name_H-M   'P 1'
#
loop_
_entity.id
_entity.type
_entity.pdbx_description
1 polymer ?
#
loop_
_entity_poly.entity_id
_entity_poly.type
_entity_poly.pdbx_seq_one_letter_code
_entity_poly.pdbx_strand_id
1 'polypeptide(L)'
;RVFQELEIAKEEYIRASFGVRKDRKILLPKIVDSFSKDAGLSHAGLIEMIQQSLPESLKKSVKKSHLAKSGKSIEWIPHNFTFRYLIPKELCSNCVTQFSISTV
;
A
#
# COMPACT_ATOMS: atom_id res chain seq x y z
N ARG A 1 6.90 22.27 -7.35
CA ARG A 1 6.45 22.27 -5.94
C ARG A 1 5.15 21.47 -5.77
N VAL A 2 3.98 21.95 -6.20
CA VAL A 2 2.70 21.22 -6.00
C VAL A 2 2.71 19.79 -6.57
N PHE A 3 3.20 19.59 -7.80
CA PHE A 3 3.30 18.25 -8.39
C PHE A 3 4.17 17.28 -7.59
N GLN A 4 5.27 17.77 -7.01
CA GLN A 4 6.15 16.94 -6.19
C GLN A 4 5.48 16.57 -4.87
N GLU A 5 4.79 17.51 -4.25
CA GLU A 5 4.02 17.28 -3.02
C GLU A 5 2.91 16.26 -3.24
N LEU A 6 2.22 16.31 -4.39
CA LEU A 6 1.20 15.32 -4.76
C LEU A 6 1.81 13.93 -4.99
N GLU A 7 2.96 13.85 -5.65
CA GLU A 7 3.63 12.58 -5.89
C GLU A 7 4.08 11.93 -4.57
N ILE A 8 4.65 12.72 -3.65
CA ILE A 8 4.99 12.28 -2.31
C ILE A 8 3.75 11.81 -1.55
N ALA A 9 2.67 12.59 -1.55
CA ALA A 9 1.43 12.23 -0.87
C ALA A 9 0.82 10.92 -1.40
N LYS A 10 0.91 10.68 -2.72
CA LYS A 10 0.49 9.41 -3.34
C LYS A 10 1.33 8.24 -2.82
N GLU A 11 2.66 8.37 -2.82
CA GLU A 11 3.55 7.32 -2.33
C GLU A 11 3.32 7.02 -0.84
N GLU A 12 3.17 8.06 -0.01
CA GLU A 12 2.88 7.93 1.41
C GLU A 12 1.52 7.26 1.65
N TYR A 13 0.49 7.65 0.89
CA TYR A 13 -0.83 7.02 0.99
C TYR A 13 -0.79 5.53 0.61
N ILE A 14 -0.13 5.17 -0.49
CA ILE A 14 0.04 3.77 -0.90
C ILE A 14 0.78 3.00 0.20
N ARG A 15 1.89 3.54 0.71
CA ARG A 15 2.66 2.92 1.79
C ARG A 15 1.86 2.74 3.07
N ALA A 16 1.12 3.77 3.48
CA ALA A 16 0.33 3.77 4.69
C ALA A 16 -0.91 2.88 4.61
N SER A 17 -1.40 2.58 3.40
CA SER A 17 -2.56 1.73 3.17
C SER A 17 -2.22 0.29 2.77
N PHE A 18 -0.97 0.03 2.36
CA PHE A 18 -0.51 -1.30 1.97
C PHE A 18 -0.63 -2.31 3.11
N GLY A 19 -1.23 -3.45 2.79
CA GLY A 19 -1.30 -4.61 3.69
C GLY A 19 -0.96 -5.90 2.94
N VAL A 20 -0.51 -6.92 3.68
CA VAL A 20 -0.31 -8.27 3.16
C VAL A 20 -1.02 -9.26 4.07
N ARG A 21 -1.91 -10.09 3.49
CA ARG A 21 -2.59 -11.17 4.21
C ARG A 21 -1.67 -12.39 4.36
N LYS A 22 -2.04 -13.32 5.24
CA LYS A 22 -1.31 -14.58 5.48
C LYS A 22 -1.18 -15.45 4.22
N ASP A 23 -2.16 -15.37 3.32
CA ASP A 23 -2.15 -16.03 2.00
C ASP A 23 -1.34 -15.26 0.94
N ARG A 24 -0.52 -14.29 1.37
CA ARG A 24 0.33 -13.43 0.54
C ARG A 24 -0.42 -12.53 -0.44
N LYS A 25 -1.73 -12.32 -0.26
CA LYS A 25 -2.48 -11.32 -1.02
C LYS A 25 -2.15 -9.92 -0.55
N ILE A 26 -1.94 -9.03 -1.51
CA ILE A 26 -1.77 -7.60 -1.28
C ILE A 26 -3.16 -7.01 -1.05
N LEU A 27 -3.27 -6.18 -0.03
CA LEU A 27 -4.47 -5.39 0.24
C LEU A 27 -4.17 -3.94 -0.08
N LEU A 28 -5.01 -3.34 -0.92
CA LEU A 28 -4.97 -1.92 -1.21
C LEU A 28 -6.39 -1.34 -1.32
N PRO A 29 -6.59 -0.08 -0.92
CA PRO A 29 -7.87 0.60 -1.08
C PRO A 29 -8.29 0.70 -2.56
N LYS A 30 -9.59 0.56 -2.82
CA LYS A 30 -10.18 0.66 -4.18
C LYS A 30 -9.85 1.97 -4.91
N ILE A 31 -9.58 3.06 -4.20
CA ILE A 31 -9.17 4.33 -4.82
C ILE A 31 -7.88 4.20 -5.63
N VAL A 32 -6.98 3.27 -5.27
CA VAL A 32 -5.74 3.01 -6.02
C VAL A 32 -6.05 2.32 -7.36
N ASP A 33 -7.06 1.44 -7.39
CA ASP A 33 -7.57 0.83 -8.63
C ASP A 33 -8.19 1.89 -9.56
N SER A 34 -9.06 2.74 -9.02
CA SER A 34 -9.67 3.85 -9.76
C SER A 34 -8.62 4.80 -10.32
N PHE A 35 -7.66 5.25 -9.50
CA PHE A 35 -6.56 6.08 -9.95
C PHE A 35 -5.79 5.44 -11.10
N SER A 36 -5.49 4.14 -11.01
CA SER A 36 -4.74 3.46 -12.08
C SER A 36 -5.49 3.45 -13.42
N LYS A 37 -6.82 3.32 -13.39
CA LYS A 37 -7.67 3.35 -14.58
C LYS A 37 -7.75 4.76 -15.16
N ASP A 38 -7.95 5.75 -14.31
CA ASP A 38 -8.04 7.16 -14.72
C ASP A 38 -6.70 7.68 -15.28
N ALA A 39 -5.59 7.21 -14.73
CA ALA A 39 -4.24 7.51 -15.21
C ALA A 39 -3.81 6.67 -16.41
N GLY A 40 -4.64 5.74 -16.89
CA GLY A 40 -4.32 4.85 -18.02
C GLY A 40 -3.18 3.88 -17.76
N LEU A 41 -2.90 3.54 -16.49
CA LEU A 41 -1.84 2.61 -16.12
C LEU A 41 -2.21 1.18 -16.53
N SER A 42 -1.25 0.50 -17.15
CA SER A 42 -1.34 -0.95 -17.34
C SER A 42 -1.28 -1.67 -15.98
N HIS A 43 -1.69 -2.94 -15.94
CA HIS A 43 -1.54 -3.75 -14.73
C HIS A 43 -0.08 -3.81 -14.27
N ALA A 44 0.88 -3.89 -15.20
CA ALA A 44 2.31 -3.86 -14.89
C ALA A 44 2.73 -2.50 -14.31
N GLY A 45 2.26 -1.39 -14.88
CA GLY A 45 2.54 -0.04 -14.38
C GLY A 45 1.97 0.21 -12.98
N LEU A 46 0.78 -0.31 -12.69
CA LEU A 46 0.21 -0.30 -11.34
C LEU A 46 1.10 -1.06 -10.35
N ILE A 47 1.56 -2.26 -10.70
CA ILE A 47 2.45 -3.06 -9.85
C ILE A 47 3.78 -2.34 -9.62
N GLU A 48 4.36 -1.74 -10.65
CA GLU A 48 5.58 -0.95 -10.54
C GLU A 48 5.38 0.25 -9.60
N MET A 49 4.30 1.01 -9.76
CA MET A 49 3.97 2.14 -8.89
C MET A 49 3.85 1.71 -7.42
N ILE A 50 3.17 0.60 -7.16
CA ILE A 50 3.05 0.03 -5.81
C ILE A 50 4.44 -0.35 -5.29
N GLN A 51 5.27 -1.01 -6.10
CA GLN A 51 6.62 -1.40 -5.69
C GLN A 51 7.50 -0.19 -5.35
N GLN A 52 7.43 0.91 -6.12
CA GLN A 52 8.23 2.10 -5.84
C GLN A 52 7.81 2.82 -4.56
N SER A 53 6.52 2.79 -4.22
CA SER A 53 5.98 3.42 -3.01
C SER A 53 6.41 2.69 -1.72
N LEU A 54 6.85 1.43 -1.82
CA LEU A 54 7.16 0.56 -0.69
C LEU A 54 8.65 0.57 -0.30
N PRO A 55 8.97 0.42 1.00
CA PRO A 55 10.32 0.12 1.45
C PRO A 55 10.85 -1.20 0.86
N GLU A 56 12.17 -1.30 0.66
CA GLU A 56 12.83 -2.50 0.09
C GLU A 56 12.47 -3.82 0.79
N SER A 57 12.24 -3.79 2.10
CA SER A 57 11.79 -4.93 2.89
C SER A 57 10.43 -5.48 2.42
N LEU A 58 9.54 -4.60 1.98
CA LEU A 58 8.19 -4.93 1.51
C LEU A 58 8.14 -5.16 -0.01
N LYS A 59 9.05 -4.58 -0.79
CA LYS A 59 9.16 -4.85 -2.24
C LYS A 59 9.34 -6.35 -2.55
N LYS A 60 10.07 -7.07 -1.69
CA LYS A 60 10.25 -8.53 -1.80
C LYS A 60 8.93 -9.32 -1.65
N SER A 61 7.99 -8.82 -0.85
CA SER A 61 6.69 -9.44 -0.66
C SER A 61 5.82 -9.33 -1.91
N VAL A 62 5.86 -8.18 -2.59
CA VAL A 62 5.15 -7.95 -3.86
C VAL A 62 5.71 -8.82 -4.99
N LYS A 63 7.04 -8.95 -5.07
CA LYS A 63 7.69 -9.84 -6.06
C LYS A 63 7.31 -11.31 -5.85
N LYS A 64 7.21 -11.76 -4.59
CA LYS A 64 6.81 -13.13 -4.24
C LYS A 64 5.32 -13.42 -4.46
N SER A 65 4.44 -12.44 -4.24
CA SER A 65 3.00 -12.61 -4.49
C SER A 65 2.68 -12.64 -5.99
N HIS A 66 3.41 -11.86 -6.80
CA HIS A 66 3.24 -11.85 -8.25
C HIS A 66 3.77 -13.12 -8.95
N LEU A 67 4.84 -13.74 -8.44
CA LEU A 67 5.34 -15.02 -8.97
C LEU A 67 4.37 -16.19 -8.77
N ALA A 68 3.45 -16.09 -7.80
CA ALA A 68 2.45 -17.12 -7.50
C ALA A 68 1.24 -17.04 -8.45
N LYS A 69 1.49 -17.20 -9.76
CA LYS A 69 0.64 -17.75 -10.85
C LYS A 69 -0.87 -17.44 -10.93
N SER A 70 -1.46 -16.49 -10.20
CA SER A 70 -2.82 -16.06 -10.50
C SER A 70 -2.89 -14.54 -10.49
N GLY A 71 -3.33 -13.96 -11.60
CA GLY A 71 -3.45 -12.52 -11.84
C GLY A 71 -4.47 -11.79 -10.94
N LYS A 72 -4.62 -12.22 -9.68
CA LYS A 72 -5.48 -11.64 -8.64
C LYS A 72 -4.69 -11.51 -7.32
N SER A 73 -3.42 -11.09 -7.40
CA SER A 73 -2.58 -10.87 -6.22
C SER A 73 -3.07 -9.72 -5.34
N ILE A 74 -3.85 -8.79 -5.89
CA ILE A 74 -4.38 -7.63 -5.19
C ILE A 74 -5.86 -7.87 -4.87
N GLU A 75 -6.18 -7.82 -3.59
CA GLU A 75 -7.53 -7.76 -3.05
C GLU A 75 -7.85 -6.29 -2.76
N TRP A 76 -8.82 -5.75 -3.49
CA TRP A 76 -9.26 -4.37 -3.34
C TRP A 76 -10.20 -4.25 -2.15
N ILE A 77 -9.79 -3.50 -1.14
CA ILE A 77 -10.59 -3.25 0.05
C ILE A 77 -11.36 -1.92 -0.10
N PRO A 78 -12.57 -1.81 0.48
CA PRO A 78 -13.23 -0.51 0.64
C PRO A 78 -12.28 0.48 1.32
N HIS A 79 -12.41 1.76 1.00
CA HIS A 79 -11.64 2.78 1.69
C HIS A 79 -11.98 2.74 3.18
N ASN A 80 -10.96 2.60 4.01
CA ASN A 80 -11.14 2.57 5.44
C ASN A 80 -10.87 3.97 6.00
N PHE A 81 -11.92 4.61 6.50
CA PHE A 81 -11.84 5.93 7.14
C PHE A 81 -11.22 5.87 8.55
N THR A 82 -10.93 4.68 9.08
CA THR A 82 -10.14 4.56 10.32
C THR A 82 -8.72 5.01 10.05
N PHE A 83 -8.25 5.96 10.86
CA PHE A 83 -6.87 6.41 10.83
C PHE A 83 -5.97 5.40 11.58
N ARG A 84 -4.79 5.14 11.02
CA ARG A 84 -3.73 4.37 11.69
C ARG A 84 -2.57 5.31 11.99
N TYR A 85 -2.10 5.33 13.24
CA TYR A 85 -0.89 6.05 13.60
C TYR A 85 0.33 5.24 13.18
N LEU A 86 1.20 5.83 12.36
CA LEU A 86 2.53 5.33 12.09
C LEU A 86 3.49 5.99 13.08
N ILE A 87 3.94 5.25 14.08
CA ILE A 87 4.92 5.75 15.05
C ILE A 87 6.32 5.43 14.50
N PRO A 88 7.16 6.44 14.23
CA PRO A 88 8.56 6.23 13.86
C PRO A 88 9.26 5.36 14.91
N LYS A 89 10.07 4.39 14.46
CA LYS A 89 10.78 3.47 15.36
C LYS A 89 11.69 4.18 16.37
N GLU A 90 12.21 5.35 16.00
CA GLU A 90 13.03 6.21 16.84
C GLU A 90 12.27 6.74 18.08
N LEU A 91 10.94 6.75 18.03
CA LEU A 91 10.08 7.22 19.12
C LEU A 91 9.53 6.08 20.01
N CYS A 92 9.88 4.82 19.73
CA CYS A 92 9.40 3.66 20.49
C CYS A 92 10.44 2.55 20.55
N SER A 93 11.04 2.34 21.74
CA SER A 93 12.12 1.37 21.92
C SER A 93 11.70 -0.10 21.71
N ASN A 94 10.41 -0.47 21.80
CA ASN A 94 9.95 -1.87 21.67
C ASN A 94 8.42 -2.00 21.40
N CYS A 95 7.86 -1.39 20.35
CA CYS A 95 6.42 -1.56 20.07
C CYS A 95 6.09 -2.06 18.66
N VAL A 96 5.13 -2.98 18.59
CA VAL A 96 4.52 -3.53 17.37
C VAL A 96 3.88 -2.37 16.60
N THR A 97 4.26 -2.19 15.34
CA THR A 97 4.04 -0.99 14.52
C THR A 97 2.60 -0.74 14.07
N GLN A 98 1.57 -1.21 14.78
CA GLN A 98 0.20 -1.04 14.32
C GLN A 98 -0.83 -1.04 15.45
N PHE A 99 -1.33 0.14 15.81
CA PHE A 99 -2.60 0.29 16.52
C PHE A 99 -3.65 0.75 15.51
N SER A 100 -4.73 -0.01 15.38
CA SER A 100 -5.95 0.41 14.67
C SER A 100 -6.98 0.78 15.73
N ILE A 101 -7.41 2.04 15.79
CA ILE A 101 -8.56 2.45 16.60
C ILE A 101 -9.75 2.48 15.65
N SER A 102 -10.77 1.67 15.94
CA SER A 102 -12.07 1.80 15.26
C SER A 102 -12.86 2.86 16.01
N THR A 103 -13.21 3.95 15.36
CA THR A 103 -14.25 4.84 15.88
C THR A 103 -15.57 4.09 15.78
N VAL A 104 -16.26 3.96 16.91
CA VAL A 104 -17.62 3.39 17.03
C VAL A 104 -18.61 4.19 16.17
#